data_AF-A0A175JDV3-F1
#
_entry.id   AF-A0A175JDV3-F1
#
_cell.length_a   1.000
_cell.length_b   1.000
_cell.length_c   1.000
_cell.angle_alpha   90.00
_cell.angle_beta   90.00
_cell.angle_gamma   90.00
#
_symmetry.space_group_name_H-M   'P 1'
#
loop_
_entity.id
_entity.type
_entity.pdbx_description
1 polymer ?
#
loop_
_entity_poly.entity_id
_entity_poly.type
_entity_poly.pdbx_seq_one_letter_code
_entity_poly.pdbx_strand_id
1 'polypeptide(L)'
;MSRSNQDMYWCQFCKKFIQNKDVTRQQHESSFSHKSNMQKYLENEKRKESKQQQQELNTLNLIKSMEENAIKQVEQDISHNAIRETVIQKDEKLREDLKEIKQKRKEAQEEEKASRSYLFIYENGKLKNPMKTQVQSKNQETQVLEKELSNEGNEGDWYFSDNKDLPFDSNEWEFI
;
A
#
# COMPACT_ATOMS: atom_id res chain seq x y z
N MET A 1 37.44 -48.13 46.86
CA MET A 1 37.93 -48.36 45.49
C MET A 1 36.89 -47.84 44.50
N SER A 2 37.03 -46.59 44.08
CA SER A 2 36.12 -45.97 43.12
C SER A 2 36.50 -46.45 41.72
N ARG A 3 35.69 -47.34 41.13
CA ARG A 3 35.84 -47.76 39.73
C ARG A 3 35.53 -46.53 38.86
N SER A 4 36.55 -46.06 38.16
CA SER A 4 36.47 -44.99 37.16
C SER A 4 35.46 -45.35 36.08
N ASN A 5 34.47 -44.50 35.85
CA ASN A 5 33.48 -44.57 34.75
C ASN A 5 34.11 -44.40 33.34
N GLN A 6 35.42 -44.55 33.19
CA GLN A 6 36.18 -44.27 31.96
C GLN A 6 36.28 -45.48 31.01
N ASP A 7 35.76 -46.65 31.41
CA ASP A 7 35.94 -47.91 30.67
C ASP A 7 34.73 -48.31 29.80
N MET A 8 33.82 -47.38 29.47
CA MET A 8 32.63 -47.68 28.65
C MET A 8 32.62 -46.87 27.35
N TYR A 9 32.51 -47.58 26.22
CA TYR A 9 32.41 -47.06 24.85
C TYR A 9 30.93 -47.00 24.40
N TRP A 10 30.49 -45.87 23.88
CA TRP A 10 29.15 -45.73 23.29
C TRP A 10 29.18 -46.06 21.80
N CYS A 11 28.39 -47.06 21.37
CA CYS A 11 28.21 -47.35 19.95
C CYS A 11 27.08 -46.50 19.37
N GLN A 12 27.39 -45.65 18.38
CA GLN A 12 26.42 -44.79 17.70
C GLN A 12 25.32 -45.57 16.94
N PHE A 13 25.67 -46.70 16.33
CA PHE A 13 24.73 -47.49 15.52
C PHE A 13 23.81 -48.37 16.37
N CYS A 14 24.36 -49.00 17.42
CA CYS A 14 23.59 -49.86 18.32
C CYS A 14 22.98 -49.13 19.52
N LYS A 15 23.34 -47.85 19.74
CA LYS A 15 22.87 -47.00 20.83
C LYS A 15 22.98 -47.67 22.21
N LYS A 16 24.12 -48.30 22.46
CA LYS A 16 24.41 -48.97 23.74
C LYS A 16 25.84 -48.74 24.18
N PHE A 17 26.05 -48.76 25.49
CA PHE A 17 27.38 -48.75 26.10
C PHE A 17 27.96 -50.15 26.12
N ILE A 18 29.25 -50.27 25.77
CA ILE A 18 30.03 -51.50 25.68
C ILE A 18 31.31 -51.27 26.47
N GLN A 19 31.95 -52.32 26.97
CA GLN A 19 33.25 -52.18 27.62
C GLN A 19 34.31 -51.70 26.61
N ASN A 20 35.10 -50.71 27.01
CA ASN A 20 36.17 -50.09 26.23
C ASN A 20 37.44 -50.96 26.24
N LYS A 21 37.29 -52.25 25.91
CA LYS A 21 38.40 -53.16 25.64
C LYS A 21 38.40 -53.45 24.15
N ASP A 22 39.57 -53.37 23.51
CA ASP A 22 39.69 -53.49 22.05
C ASP A 22 39.04 -54.76 21.51
N VAL A 23 39.26 -55.90 22.17
CA VAL A 23 38.67 -57.19 21.80
C VAL A 23 37.14 -57.16 21.87
N THR A 24 36.58 -56.63 22.96
CA THR A 24 35.12 -56.53 23.15
C THR A 24 34.49 -55.59 22.14
N ARG A 25 35.18 -54.49 21.80
CA ARG A 25 34.76 -53.54 20.78
C ARG A 25 34.77 -54.20 19.39
N GLN A 26 35.83 -54.87 19.00
CA GLN A 26 35.92 -55.58 17.71
C GLN A 26 34.88 -56.70 17.59
N GLN A 27 34.62 -57.44 18.67
CA GLN A 27 33.57 -58.45 18.69
C GLN A 27 32.17 -57.83 18.54
N HIS A 28 31.96 -56.65 19.14
CA HIS A 28 30.71 -55.91 18.96
C HIS A 28 30.54 -55.40 17.52
N GLU A 29 31.57 -54.79 16.95
CA GLU A 29 31.54 -54.23 15.58
C GLU A 29 31.38 -55.33 14.51
N SER A 30 31.95 -56.51 14.75
CA SER A 30 31.77 -57.68 13.88
C SER A 30 30.41 -58.37 14.02
N SER A 31 29.65 -58.08 15.08
CA SER A 31 28.34 -58.69 15.35
C SER A 31 27.33 -58.36 14.24
N PHE A 32 26.49 -59.34 13.88
CA PHE A 32 25.47 -59.19 12.83
C PHE A 32 24.51 -58.01 13.09
N SER A 33 24.06 -57.84 14.34
CA SER A 33 23.19 -56.73 14.74
C SER A 33 23.83 -55.36 14.48
N HIS A 34 25.14 -55.22 14.73
CA HIS A 34 25.86 -53.98 14.48
C HIS A 34 25.89 -53.66 12.98
N LYS A 35 26.27 -54.64 12.14
CA LYS A 35 26.29 -54.48 10.69
C LYS A 35 24.92 -54.13 10.12
N SER A 36 23.86 -54.77 10.58
CA SER A 36 22.48 -54.47 10.16
C SER A 36 22.07 -53.05 10.54
N ASN A 37 22.35 -52.60 11.76
CA ASN A 37 22.04 -51.24 12.22
C ASN A 37 22.86 -50.18 11.47
N MET A 38 24.15 -50.46 11.20
CA MET A 38 25.00 -49.60 10.39
C MET A 38 24.45 -49.45 8.96
N GLN A 39 24.02 -50.55 8.33
CA GLN A 39 23.44 -50.51 6.99
C GLN A 39 22.13 -49.68 6.96
N LYS A 40 21.25 -49.86 7.96
CA LYS A 40 20.03 -49.04 8.10
C LYS A 40 20.36 -47.56 8.30
N TYR A 41 21.39 -47.25 9.07
CA TYR A 41 21.84 -45.88 9.27
C TYR A 41 22.29 -45.24 7.95
N LEU A 42 23.12 -45.95 7.17
CA LEU A 42 23.57 -45.47 5.86
C LEU A 42 22.42 -45.28 4.87
N GLU A 43 21.44 -46.19 4.87
CA GLU A 43 20.25 -46.04 4.02
C GLU A 43 19.40 -44.83 4.44
N ASN A 44 19.23 -44.62 5.75
CA ASN A 44 18.50 -43.46 6.27
C ASN A 44 19.20 -42.15 5.94
N GLU A 45 20.54 -42.08 6.03
CA GLU A 45 21.30 -40.90 5.63
C GLU A 45 21.11 -40.59 4.15
N LYS A 46 21.21 -41.60 3.25
CA LYS A 46 20.92 -41.40 1.82
C LYS A 46 19.50 -40.89 1.56
N ARG A 47 18.50 -41.44 2.26
CA ARG A 47 17.11 -40.97 2.16
C ARG A 47 16.96 -39.54 2.67
N LYS A 48 17.70 -39.17 3.71
CA LYS A 48 17.69 -37.82 4.28
C LYS A 48 18.33 -36.82 3.33
N GLU A 49 19.45 -37.15 2.71
CA GLU A 49 20.09 -36.33 1.67
C GLU A 49 19.14 -36.07 0.49
N SER A 50 18.48 -37.13 -0.02
CA SER A 50 17.50 -36.98 -1.09
C SER A 50 16.32 -36.08 -0.70
N LYS A 51 15.81 -36.22 0.53
CA LYS A 51 14.76 -35.34 1.06
C LYS A 51 15.23 -33.90 1.20
N GLN A 52 16.46 -33.67 1.65
CA GLN A 52 17.05 -32.33 1.77
C GLN A 52 17.16 -31.67 0.39
N GLN A 53 17.67 -32.38 -0.62
CA GLN A 53 17.73 -31.87 -1.99
C GLN A 53 16.33 -31.50 -2.52
N GLN A 54 15.32 -32.33 -2.26
CA GLN A 54 13.96 -32.03 -2.68
C GLN A 54 13.38 -30.82 -1.94
N GLN A 55 13.66 -30.68 -0.65
CA GLN A 55 13.27 -29.51 0.13
C GLN A 55 13.94 -28.24 -0.39
N GLU A 56 15.25 -28.29 -0.68
CA GLU A 56 15.99 -27.18 -1.28
C GLU A 56 15.37 -26.75 -2.61
N LEU A 57 15.08 -27.69 -3.51
CA LEU A 57 14.40 -27.39 -4.77
C LEU A 57 13.02 -26.75 -4.57
N ASN A 58 12.24 -27.26 -3.62
CA ASN A 58 10.94 -26.67 -3.30
C ASN A 58 11.07 -25.25 -2.74
N THR A 59 12.07 -25.00 -1.88
CA THR A 59 12.32 -23.65 -1.35
C THR A 59 12.76 -22.68 -2.44
N LEU A 60 13.61 -23.12 -3.38
CA LEU A 60 14.01 -22.30 -4.51
C LEU A 60 12.82 -21.95 -5.41
N ASN A 61 11.95 -22.92 -5.69
CA ASN A 61 10.73 -22.68 -6.47
C ASN A 61 9.78 -21.72 -5.75
N LEU A 62 9.64 -21.84 -4.43
CA LEU A 62 8.83 -20.93 -3.62
C LEU A 62 9.38 -19.50 -3.68
N ILE A 63 10.69 -19.32 -3.46
CA ILE A 63 11.35 -18.00 -3.54
C ILE A 63 11.11 -17.39 -4.92
N LYS A 64 11.32 -18.16 -5.99
CA LYS A 64 11.07 -17.69 -7.36
C LYS A 64 9.63 -17.21 -7.55
N SER A 65 8.64 -17.96 -7.04
CA SER A 65 7.23 -17.56 -7.13
C SER A 65 6.93 -16.27 -6.34
N MET A 66 7.59 -16.08 -5.19
CA MET A 66 7.47 -14.85 -4.41
C MET A 66 8.07 -13.66 -5.16
N GLU A 67 9.23 -13.83 -5.78
CA GLU A 67 9.87 -12.80 -6.60
C GLU A 67 9.00 -12.40 -7.79
N GLU A 68 8.43 -13.37 -8.51
CA GLU A 68 7.51 -13.11 -9.62
C GLU A 68 6.27 -12.32 -9.16
N ASN A 69 5.72 -12.65 -7.99
CA ASN A 69 4.58 -11.92 -7.43
C ASN A 69 4.96 -10.50 -6.98
N ALA A 70 6.15 -10.34 -6.37
CA ALA A 70 6.66 -9.03 -5.99
C ALA A 70 6.86 -8.12 -7.21
N ILE A 71 7.40 -8.66 -8.31
CA ILE A 71 7.56 -7.92 -9.58
C ILE A 71 6.19 -7.46 -10.09
N LYS A 72 5.19 -8.36 -10.16
CA LYS A 72 3.84 -8.01 -10.60
C LYS A 72 3.21 -6.91 -9.74
N GLN A 73 3.42 -6.96 -8.42
CA GLN A 73 2.92 -5.92 -7.52
C GLN A 73 3.59 -4.57 -7.79
N VAL A 74 4.92 -4.56 -7.99
CA VAL A 74 5.65 -3.33 -8.34
C VAL A 74 5.17 -2.77 -9.68
N GLU A 75 4.91 -3.61 -10.67
CA GLU A 75 4.35 -3.18 -11.96
C GLU A 75 2.98 -2.51 -11.79
N GLN A 76 2.10 -3.10 -10.96
CA GLN A 76 0.80 -2.53 -10.62
C GLN A 76 0.96 -1.18 -9.91
N ASP A 77 1.86 -1.08 -8.93
CA ASP A 77 2.10 0.15 -8.19
C ASP A 77 2.64 1.27 -9.09
N ILE A 78 3.54 0.94 -10.04
CA ILE A 78 4.03 1.90 -11.04
C ILE A 78 2.87 2.41 -11.91
N SER A 79 2.00 1.50 -12.38
CA SER A 79 0.85 1.87 -13.21
C SER A 79 -0.14 2.77 -12.46
N HIS A 80 -0.41 2.45 -11.19
CA HIS A 80 -1.32 3.22 -10.35
C HIS A 80 -0.71 4.58 -9.97
N ASN A 81 0.60 4.63 -9.72
CA ASN A 81 1.30 5.89 -9.46
C ASN A 81 1.30 6.81 -10.69
N ALA A 82 1.49 6.27 -11.90
CA ALA A 82 1.39 7.05 -13.12
C ALA A 82 -0.01 7.66 -13.29
N ILE A 83 -1.07 6.90 -13.02
CA ILE A 83 -2.46 7.41 -13.03
C ILE A 83 -2.60 8.53 -11.99
N ARG A 84 -2.13 8.32 -10.77
CA ARG A 84 -2.18 9.31 -9.69
C ARG A 84 -1.51 10.63 -10.07
N GLU A 85 -0.33 10.58 -10.67
CA GLU A 85 0.39 11.77 -11.14
C GLU A 85 -0.42 12.54 -12.19
N THR A 86 -1.04 11.85 -13.15
CA THR A 86 -1.88 12.51 -14.16
C THR A 86 -3.12 13.16 -13.56
N VAL A 87 -3.73 12.55 -12.53
CA VAL A 87 -4.88 13.13 -11.82
C VAL A 87 -4.45 14.40 -11.07
N ILE A 88 -3.32 14.35 -10.36
CA ILE A 88 -2.77 15.51 -9.65
C ILE A 88 -2.48 16.67 -10.62
N GLN A 89 -1.89 16.38 -11.78
CA GLN A 89 -1.61 17.40 -12.80
C GLN A 89 -2.90 18.04 -13.36
N LYS A 90 -3.94 17.23 -13.60
CA LYS A 90 -5.24 17.74 -14.06
C LYS A 90 -5.91 18.60 -13.00
N ASP A 91 -5.89 18.18 -11.74
CA ASP A 91 -6.46 18.94 -10.63
C ASP A 91 -5.76 20.29 -10.42
N GLU A 92 -4.43 20.33 -10.53
CA GLU A 92 -3.70 21.59 -10.40
C GLU A 92 -4.01 22.55 -11.55
N LYS A 93 -4.03 22.05 -12.79
CA LYS A 93 -4.43 22.85 -13.95
C LYS A 93 -5.84 23.42 -13.77
N LEU A 94 -6.79 22.62 -13.30
CA LEU A 94 -8.16 23.07 -13.06
C LEU A 94 -8.23 24.17 -11.98
N ARG A 95 -7.38 24.10 -10.95
CA ARG A 95 -7.26 25.15 -9.93
C ARG A 95 -6.68 26.44 -10.50
N GLU A 96 -5.67 26.36 -11.37
CA GLU A 96 -5.10 27.51 -12.05
C GLU A 96 -6.13 28.17 -12.98
N ASP A 97 -6.81 27.38 -13.80
CA ASP A 97 -7.88 27.85 -14.69
C ASP A 97 -8.99 28.56 -13.89
N LEU A 98 -9.39 28.02 -12.73
CA LEU A 98 -10.37 28.67 -11.85
C LEU A 98 -9.87 29.99 -11.26
N LYS A 99 -8.58 30.12 -10.95
CA LYS A 99 -7.99 31.39 -10.49
C LYS A 99 -8.00 32.42 -11.61
N GLU A 100 -7.63 32.02 -12.82
CA GLU A 100 -7.62 32.89 -14.00
C GLU A 100 -9.04 33.37 -14.33
N ILE A 101 -10.04 32.48 -14.32
CA ILE A 101 -11.45 32.85 -14.53
C ILE A 101 -11.91 33.86 -13.46
N LYS A 102 -11.57 33.63 -12.19
CA LYS A 102 -11.90 34.58 -11.10
C LYS A 102 -11.24 35.93 -11.31
N GLN A 103 -10.01 35.97 -11.80
CA GLN A 103 -9.28 37.20 -12.05
C GLN A 103 -9.88 37.98 -13.23
N LYS A 104 -10.11 37.32 -14.37
CA LYS A 104 -10.78 37.92 -15.54
C LYS A 104 -12.15 38.49 -15.20
N ARG A 105 -12.92 37.81 -14.34
CA ARG A 105 -14.22 38.32 -13.86
C ARG A 105 -14.08 39.59 -13.02
N LYS A 106 -13.02 39.70 -12.19
CA LYS A 106 -12.76 40.93 -11.41
C LYS A 106 -12.37 42.08 -12.32
N GLU A 107 -11.45 41.84 -13.24
CA GLU A 107 -11.00 42.85 -14.21
C GLU A 107 -12.14 43.35 -15.08
N ALA A 108 -12.96 42.45 -15.64
CA ALA A 108 -14.15 42.84 -16.41
C ALA A 108 -15.13 43.67 -15.55
N GLN A 109 -15.33 43.29 -14.29
CA GLN A 109 -16.19 44.06 -13.38
C GLN A 109 -15.61 45.45 -13.05
N GLU A 110 -14.29 45.57 -12.94
CA GLU A 110 -13.60 46.85 -12.75
C GLU A 110 -13.66 47.72 -14.00
N GLU A 111 -13.49 47.14 -15.19
CA GLU A 111 -13.64 47.81 -16.48
C GLU A 111 -15.08 48.29 -16.71
N GLU A 112 -16.09 47.49 -16.38
CA GLU A 112 -17.50 47.91 -16.42
C GLU A 112 -17.76 49.08 -15.46
N LYS A 113 -17.22 49.02 -14.23
CA LYS A 113 -17.32 50.13 -13.26
C LYS A 113 -16.60 51.38 -13.76
N ALA A 114 -15.42 51.25 -14.33
CA ALA A 114 -14.65 52.35 -14.91
C ALA A 114 -15.36 52.98 -16.11
N SER A 115 -15.91 52.14 -17.00
CA SER A 115 -16.69 52.56 -18.17
C SER A 115 -17.99 53.26 -17.75
N ARG A 116 -18.70 52.71 -16.76
CA ARG A 116 -19.90 53.33 -16.18
C ARG A 116 -19.57 54.66 -15.49
N SER A 117 -18.44 54.74 -14.79
CA SER A 117 -17.94 56.00 -14.22
C SER A 117 -17.63 57.03 -15.30
N TYR A 118 -17.06 56.61 -16.44
CA TYR A 118 -16.74 57.50 -17.55
C TYR A 118 -18.00 58.00 -18.29
N LEU A 119 -19.04 57.15 -18.39
CA LEU A 119 -20.34 57.54 -18.93
C LEU A 119 -21.04 58.64 -18.10
N PHE A 120 -20.84 58.64 -16.78
CA PHE A 120 -21.39 59.66 -15.87
C PHE A 120 -20.66 61.02 -15.89
N ILE A 121 -19.62 61.19 -16.72
CA ILE A 121 -18.87 62.46 -16.84
C ILE A 121 -19.44 63.36 -17.95
N TYR A 122 -20.39 62.89 -18.76
CA TYR A 122 -20.98 63.68 -19.85
C TYR A 122 -22.51 63.62 -19.91
N GLU A 123 -23.17 64.19 -18.91
CA GLU A 123 -24.50 64.76 -19.09
C GLU A 123 -24.52 66.16 -18.48
N ASN A 124 -24.80 67.17 -19.32
CA ASN A 124 -24.99 68.59 -19.01
C ASN A 124 -23.76 69.52 -19.04
N GLY A 125 -22.85 69.37 -20.02
CA GLY A 125 -22.09 70.50 -20.59
C GLY A 125 -21.21 71.34 -19.65
N LYS A 126 -20.79 70.82 -18.48
CA LYS A 126 -19.81 71.49 -17.60
C LYS A 126 -18.83 70.49 -17.01
N LEU A 127 -17.55 70.63 -17.38
CA LEU A 127 -16.41 69.95 -16.76
C LEU A 127 -16.30 70.34 -15.28
N LYS A 128 -16.33 69.36 -14.37
CA LYS A 128 -15.84 69.51 -13.00
C LYS A 128 -14.70 68.51 -12.76
N ASN A 129 -13.53 69.03 -12.42
CA ASN A 129 -12.35 68.23 -12.09
C ASN A 129 -12.44 67.65 -10.65
N PRO A 130 -11.65 66.61 -10.34
CA PRO A 130 -11.93 65.63 -9.29
C PRO A 130 -11.43 66.07 -7.92
N MET A 131 -12.22 65.80 -6.88
CA MET A 131 -11.82 65.96 -5.48
C MET A 131 -11.80 64.61 -4.79
N LYS A 132 -10.57 64.13 -4.55
CA LYS A 132 -10.07 63.33 -3.42
C LYS A 132 -11.12 62.70 -2.49
N THR A 133 -11.09 61.37 -2.34
CA THR A 133 -11.24 60.70 -1.03
C THR A 133 -10.61 59.31 -1.13
N GLN A 134 -9.34 59.16 -0.75
CA GLN A 134 -8.89 58.66 0.55
C GLN A 134 -9.40 57.24 0.86
N VAL A 135 -8.49 56.29 0.63
CA VAL A 135 -8.46 54.95 1.21
C VAL A 135 -8.58 55.08 2.73
N GLN A 136 -9.62 54.49 3.33
CA GLN A 136 -9.55 53.93 4.68
C GLN A 136 -10.77 53.05 5.04
N SER A 137 -10.44 51.78 5.26
CA SER A 137 -10.88 50.93 6.38
C SER A 137 -12.34 50.49 6.55
N LYS A 138 -12.44 49.16 6.70
CA LYS A 138 -13.16 48.38 7.72
C LYS A 138 -14.69 48.19 7.58
N ASN A 139 -15.00 46.91 7.33
CA ASN A 139 -15.91 46.02 8.04
C ASN A 139 -17.39 46.38 8.28
N GLN A 140 -18.17 45.37 7.90
CA GLN A 140 -19.32 44.77 8.57
C GLN A 140 -20.72 45.35 8.34
N GLU A 141 -21.48 44.50 7.65
CA GLU A 141 -22.79 43.99 8.03
C GLU A 141 -24.04 44.84 7.79
N THR A 142 -25.02 44.12 7.22
CA THR A 142 -26.48 44.37 7.23
C THR A 142 -26.92 45.54 6.35
N GLN A 143 -27.99 45.52 5.55
CA GLN A 143 -29.17 44.68 5.34
C GLN A 143 -29.98 45.54 4.30
N VAL A 144 -30.61 45.07 3.22
CA VAL A 144 -31.95 44.45 3.06
C VAL A 144 -32.30 44.57 1.55
N LEU A 145 -33.18 43.69 1.07
CA LEU A 145 -33.93 43.68 -0.21
C LEU A 145 -33.17 43.00 -1.36
N GLU A 146 -33.22 41.68 -1.53
CA GLU A 146 -34.41 40.82 -1.73
C GLU A 146 -35.41 41.37 -2.75
N LYS A 147 -35.26 40.88 -3.99
CA LYS A 147 -36.25 40.57 -5.04
C LYS A 147 -35.43 40.53 -6.35
N GLU A 148 -35.36 39.46 -7.14
CA GLU A 148 -36.38 38.46 -7.47
C GLU A 148 -35.71 37.12 -7.80
N LEU A 149 -35.97 36.12 -6.95
CA LEU A 149 -35.99 34.71 -7.32
C LEU A 149 -37.48 34.37 -7.46
N SER A 150 -37.95 34.11 -8.67
CA SER A 150 -39.10 33.24 -8.96
C SER A 150 -39.27 33.11 -10.47
N ASN A 151 -38.76 32.00 -10.99
CA ASN A 151 -39.25 31.18 -12.11
C ASN A 151 -38.04 30.32 -12.51
N GLU A 152 -37.99 28.99 -12.53
CA GLU A 152 -38.85 27.82 -12.30
C GLU A 152 -37.79 26.71 -11.99
N GLY A 153 -37.87 25.84 -10.97
CA GLY A 153 -38.91 24.84 -10.75
C GLY A 153 -38.63 23.56 -11.55
N ASN A 154 -38.09 22.51 -10.88
CA ASN A 154 -37.90 21.11 -11.34
C ASN A 154 -36.80 20.88 -12.42
N GLU A 155 -35.91 19.89 -12.36
CA GLU A 155 -36.03 18.51 -11.86
C GLU A 155 -34.73 18.06 -11.17
N GLY A 156 -34.85 17.65 -9.91
CA GLY A 156 -33.82 16.87 -9.23
C GLY A 156 -34.17 15.40 -9.38
N ASP A 157 -33.31 14.64 -10.05
CA ASP A 157 -33.32 13.19 -10.01
C ASP A 157 -31.92 12.75 -9.53
N TRP A 158 -31.76 12.76 -8.20
CA TRP A 158 -30.61 12.15 -7.55
C TRP A 158 -30.86 10.65 -7.48
N TYR A 159 -30.36 9.91 -8.47
CA TYR A 159 -30.29 8.46 -8.43
C TYR A 159 -29.35 8.02 -7.29
N PHE A 160 -29.93 7.76 -6.12
CA PHE A 160 -29.35 6.85 -5.15
C PHE A 160 -29.54 5.44 -5.70
N SER A 161 -28.57 4.95 -6.47
CA SER A 161 -28.50 3.53 -6.77
C SER A 161 -28.12 2.80 -5.49
N ASP A 162 -29.11 2.08 -4.95
CA ASP A 162 -28.95 1.03 -3.95
C ASP A 162 -27.75 0.13 -4.31
N ASN A 163 -26.70 0.19 -3.48
CA ASN A 163 -25.74 -0.91 -3.36
C ASN A 163 -26.48 -2.09 -2.74
N LYS A 164 -27.12 -2.90 -3.58
CA LYS A 164 -27.39 -4.31 -3.30
C LYS A 164 -26.48 -5.12 -4.20
N ASP A 165 -25.97 -6.21 -3.64
CA ASP A 165 -25.08 -7.20 -4.27
C ASP A 165 -23.57 -6.97 -4.07
N LEU A 166 -23.17 -6.93 -2.80
CA LEU A 166 -21.93 -7.60 -2.40
C LEU A 166 -22.33 -8.84 -1.57
N PRO A 167 -22.01 -10.07 -2.03
CA PRO A 167 -22.12 -11.24 -1.17
C PRO A 167 -21.02 -11.13 -0.11
N PHE A 168 -21.44 -10.81 1.10
CA PHE A 168 -20.65 -10.97 2.31
C PHE A 168 -20.54 -12.48 2.56
N ASP A 169 -19.49 -13.11 2.02
CA ASP A 169 -19.17 -14.49 2.35
C ASP A 169 -18.45 -14.51 3.70
N SER A 170 -19.26 -14.55 4.75
CA SER A 170 -18.80 -14.84 6.10
C SER A 170 -18.66 -16.34 6.26
N ASN A 171 -17.52 -16.90 5.88
CA ASN A 171 -17.02 -18.19 6.36
C ASN A 171 -15.57 -18.38 5.90
N GLU A 172 -14.61 -18.12 6.79
CA GLU A 172 -13.38 -18.91 6.95
C GLU A 172 -12.52 -18.28 8.05
N TRP A 173 -13.01 -18.41 9.29
CA TRP A 173 -12.17 -18.41 10.48
C TRP A 173 -12.10 -19.84 11.00
N GLU A 174 -11.25 -20.66 10.39
CA GLU A 174 -10.68 -21.89 10.98
C GLU A 174 -9.17 -21.77 10.74
N PHE A 175 -8.36 -21.35 11.71
CA PHE A 175 -7.75 -22.21 12.72
C PHE A 175 -7.52 -23.65 12.22
N ILE A 176 -6.37 -23.89 11.57
CA ILE A 176 -5.26 -24.79 11.98
C ILE A 176 -4.09 -24.59 11.03
#